data_AF-A0A3C0PPW5-F1
#
_entry.id   AF-A0A3C0PPW5-F1
#
_cell.length_a   1.000
_cell.length_b   1.000
_cell.length_c   1.000
_cell.angle_alpha   90.00
_cell.angle_beta   90.00
_cell.angle_gamma   90.00
#
_symmetry.space_group_name_H-M   'P 1'
#
loop_
_entity.id
_entity.type
_entity.pdbx_description
1 polymer ?
#
loop_
_entity_poly.entity_id
_entity_poly.type
_entity_poly.pdbx_seq_one_letter_code
_entity_poly.pdbx_strand_id
1 'polypeptide(L)' 'MSQPVNLNKFRKSKARADGTTLAAANAVKFGQTKIEKQTQEAQAKVLANRLEQHKRET' A
#
# COMPACT_ATOMS: atom_id res chain seq x y z
N MET A 1 -29.32 9.62 24.70
CA MET A 1 -28.94 11.05 24.57
C MET A 1 -27.61 11.13 23.83
N SER A 2 -27.57 11.82 22.68
CA SER A 2 -26.32 12.04 21.93
C SER A 2 -25.52 13.16 22.59
N GLN A 3 -24.34 12.84 23.10
CA GLN A 3 -23.40 13.85 23.60
C GLN A 3 -22.90 14.73 22.44
N PRO A 4 -22.69 16.04 22.62
CA PRO A 4 -22.14 16.90 21.59
C PRO A 4 -20.73 16.45 21.21
N VAL A 5 -20.53 16.08 19.95
CA VAL A 5 -19.25 15.60 19.41
C VAL A 5 -18.41 16.77 18.91
N ASN A 6 -17.16 16.85 19.38
CA ASN A 6 -16.22 17.86 18.94
C ASN A 6 -15.63 17.49 17.57
N LEU A 7 -16.13 18.13 16.52
CA LEU A 7 -15.71 17.91 15.13
C LEU A 7 -14.24 18.26 14.87
N ASN A 8 -13.65 19.20 15.63
CA ASN A 8 -12.25 19.56 15.48
C ASN A 8 -11.33 18.43 15.94
N LYS A 9 -11.68 17.74 17.04
CA LYS A 9 -10.94 16.56 17.50
C LYS A 9 -11.00 15.44 16.46
N PHE A 10 -12.18 15.20 15.88
CA PHE A 10 -12.39 14.19 14.85
C PHE A 10 -11.61 14.49 13.56
N ARG A 11 -11.63 15.73 13.07
CA ARG A 11 -10.84 16.13 11.89
C ARG A 11 -9.34 15.96 12.14
N LYS A 12 -8.86 16.30 13.34
CA LYS A 12 -7.45 16.10 13.72
C LYS A 12 -7.09 14.61 13.81
N SER A 13 -7.95 13.76 14.37
CA SER A 13 -7.68 12.31 14.40
C SER A 13 -7.65 11.71 13.00
N LYS A 14 -8.58 12.11 12.13
CA LYS A 14 -8.61 11.69 10.73
C LYS A 14 -7.33 12.12 10.00
N ALA A 15 -6.96 13.40 10.07
CA ALA A 15 -5.76 13.91 9.41
C ALA A 15 -4.48 13.21 9.89
N ARG A 16 -4.37 12.88 11.19
CA ARG A 16 -3.23 12.10 11.70
C ARG A 16 -3.22 10.68 11.16
N ALA A 17 -4.36 9.99 11.15
CA ALA A 17 -4.47 8.65 10.60
C ALA A 17 -4.08 8.62 9.11
N ASP A 18 -4.62 9.55 8.32
CA ASP A 18 -4.31 9.68 6.90
C ASP A 18 -2.81 10.00 6.68
N GLY A 19 -2.21 10.85 7.52
CA GLY A 19 -0.78 11.13 7.48
C GLY A 19 0.09 9.90 7.77
N THR A 20 -0.30 9.08 8.76
CA THR A 20 0.45 7.86 9.11
C THR A 20 0.40 6.80 8.00
N THR A 21 -0.74 6.63 7.34
CA THR A 21 -0.88 5.66 6.24
C THR A 21 -0.06 6.08 5.02
N LEU A 22 -0.08 7.38 4.69
CA LEU A 22 0.75 7.93 3.61
C LEU A 22 2.24 7.81 3.92
N ALA A 23 2.66 8.07 5.16
CA ALA A 23 4.05 7.93 5.58
C ALA A 23 4.54 6.48 5.46
N ALA A 24 3.74 5.50 5.88
CA ALA A 24 4.06 4.08 5.73
C ALA A 24 4.17 3.67 4.25
N ALA A 25 3.23 4.12 3.41
CA ALA A 25 3.27 3.87 1.97
C ALA A 25 4.52 4.48 1.31
N ASN A 26 4.89 5.69 1.71
CA ASN A 26 6.09 6.36 1.22
C ASN A 26 7.38 5.71 1.72
N ALA A 27 7.43 5.26 2.98
CA ALA A 27 8.58 4.53 3.52
C ALA A 27 8.86 3.25 2.73
N VAL A 28 7.81 2.51 2.35
CA VAL A 28 7.95 1.34 1.47
C VAL A 28 8.38 1.76 0.07
N LYS A 29 7.78 2.80 -0.51
CA LYS A 29 8.05 3.22 -1.89
C LYS A 29 9.44 3.83 -2.09
N PHE A 30 9.92 4.59 -1.12
CA PHE A 30 11.17 5.36 -1.20
C PHE A 30 12.30 4.78 -0.35
N GLY A 31 12.00 3.88 0.58
CA GLY A 31 13.01 3.17 1.37
C GLY A 31 13.59 1.92 0.69
N GLN A 32 12.96 1.44 -0.38
CA GLN A 32 13.49 0.33 -1.17
C GLN A 32 14.70 0.78 -2.00
N THR A 33 15.75 -0.03 -1.96
CA THR A 33 16.93 0.15 -2.80
C THR A 33 16.62 -0.28 -4.25
N LYS A 34 17.41 0.22 -5.20
CA LYS A 34 17.27 -0.13 -6.63
C LYS A 34 17.34 -1.65 -6.87
N ILE A 35 18.19 -2.34 -6.11
CA ILE A 35 18.39 -3.79 -6.22
C ILE A 35 17.13 -4.53 -5.77
N GLU A 36 16.59 -4.18 -4.59
CA GLU A 36 15.37 -4.81 -4.06
C GLU A 36 14.19 -4.65 -5.02
N LYS A 37 14.02 -3.45 -5.58
CA LYS A 37 12.97 -3.19 -6.58
C LYS A 37 13.11 -4.11 -7.81
N GLN A 38 14.33 -4.25 -8.35
CA GLN A 38 14.60 -5.13 -9.49
C GLN A 38 14.32 -6.59 -9.16
N THR A 39 14.70 -7.06 -7.97
CA THR A 39 14.42 -8.44 -7.54
C THR A 39 12.92 -8.71 -7.43
N GLN A 40 12.16 -7.74 -6.89
CA GLN A 40 10.72 -7.86 -6.75
C GLN A 40 10.01 -7.86 -8.12
N GLU A 41 10.44 -7.01 -9.05
CA GLU A 41 9.94 -7.00 -10.43
C GLU A 41 10.25 -8.32 -11.16
N ALA A 42 11.46 -8.86 -10.99
CA ALA A 42 11.83 -10.14 -11.59
C ALA A 42 10.98 -11.30 -11.04
N GLN A 43 10.77 -11.34 -9.72
CA GLN A 43 9.89 -12.32 -9.09
C GLN A 43 8.44 -12.19 -9.58
N ALA A 44 7.91 -10.97 -9.65
CA ALA A 44 6.56 -10.71 -10.15
C ALA A 44 6.39 -11.19 -11.61
N LYS A 45 7.39 -10.98 -12.47
CA LYS A 45 7.37 -11.48 -13.86
C LYS A 45 7.36 -13.01 -13.93
N VAL A 46 8.19 -13.68 -13.13
CA VAL A 46 8.22 -15.16 -13.10
C VAL A 46 6.85 -15.69 -12.65
N LEU A 47 6.26 -15.09 -11.62
CA LEU A 47 4.93 -15.48 -11.13
C LEU A 47 3.84 -15.23 -12.18
N ALA A 48 3.86 -14.07 -12.85
CA ALA A 48 2.90 -13.75 -13.91
C ALA A 48 3.01 -14.73 -15.07
N ASN A 49 4.23 -15.03 -15.54
CA ASN A 49 4.47 -16.00 -16.60
C ASN A 49 4.00 -17.41 -16.19
N ARG A 50 4.24 -17.79 -14.94
CA ARG A 50 3.77 -19.07 -14.41
C ARG A 50 2.25 -19.14 -14.39
N LEU A 51 1.58 -18.09 -13.95
CA LEU A 51 0.11 -18.01 -13.99
C LEU A 51 -0.41 -18.09 -15.43
N GLU A 52 0.23 -17.40 -16.37
CA GLU A 52 -0.11 -17.44 -17.79
C GLU A 52 0.01 -18.86 -18.36
N GLN A 53 1.10 -19.57 -18.07
CA GLN A 53 1.28 -20.97 -18.47
C GLN A 53 0.22 -21.91 -17.90
N HIS A 54 -0.38 -21.55 -16.76
CA HIS A 54 -1.46 -22.31 -16.14
C HIS A 54 -2.85 -21.90 -16.62
N LYS A 55 -2.99 -20.81 -17.40
CA LYS A 55 -4.28 -20.47 -18.01
C LYS A 55 -4.59 -21.46 -19.12
N ARG A 56 -5.83 -21.95 -19.13
CA ARG A 56 -6.38 -22.73 -20.24
C ARG A 56 -7.16 -21.75 -21.09
N GLU A 57 -6.82 -21.66 -22.37
CA GLU A 57 -7.64 -20.99 -23.38
C GLU A 57 -8.98 -21.75 -23.44
N THR A 58 -10.03 -21.15 -22.89
CA THR A 58 -11.42 -21.61 -23.02
C THR A 58 -12.23 -20.54 -23.72
#